data_AF-A0A4Y8PX26-F1
#
_entry.id   AF-A0A4Y8PX26-F1
#
_cell.length_a   1.000
_cell.length_b   1.000
_cell.length_c   1.000
_cell.angle_alpha   90.00
_cell.angle_beta   90.00
_cell.angle_gamma   90.00
#
_symmetry.space_group_name_H-M   'P 1'
#
loop_
_entity.id
_entity.type
_entity.pdbx_description
1 polymer ?
#
loop_
_entity_poly.entity_id
_entity_poly.type
_entity_poly.pdbx_seq_one_letter_code
_entity_poly.pdbx_strand_id
1 'polypeptide(L)'
;MQRSASRPGRSFAATLLLGALAAAVVASVVAFPDRAFQASLQGLTVWWKLVFPALLPFLILSELLVGFGVIHALGTLMTPLMRRVFGLSGFAGWALASGLVIGFPAGAKITADLREKQLITRREAERLAALSHVCSPIFLVGVVGAGFLHSARLGLALAVVHYAAALLTGVLLRVRRPGATRQGAANDAGSAMADGGLLAPPSRAADDADGASLIRQALRAMRAAYVRDGRAFGKLLGDAVVSSVQTLMLVGGYMMIFAVLAHVAASVRLTAAVGLLGRSLAGLLGAAEAVDASAWVQSALDVHLGSYALSQAGGLPPAALLALIGAALGWGGLSAHAQVAGLLHRTDVRYAPFLLARCVHAGLAFALTLLLARPLAPLWSGATPSLAPLGAAGRTGAGLTADAALAAAQAAAAYGWPLALALVTGALLLASLALHGLRRRSRGPRAE
;
A
#
# COMPACT_ATOMS: atom_id res chain seq x y z
N MET A 1 -22.34 -3.00 34.38
CA MET A 1 -23.27 -3.41 33.31
C MET A 1 -22.75 -2.88 31.97
N GLN A 2 -21.96 -3.69 31.26
CA GLN A 2 -21.48 -3.38 29.91
C GLN A 2 -22.65 -3.57 28.93
N ARG A 3 -23.07 -2.48 28.25
CA ARG A 3 -24.02 -2.58 27.13
C ARG A 3 -23.31 -3.32 25.99
N SER A 4 -23.72 -4.55 25.72
CA SER A 4 -23.31 -5.24 24.50
C SER A 4 -23.83 -4.44 23.31
N ALA A 5 -22.91 -3.90 22.51
CA ALA A 5 -23.27 -3.32 21.22
C ALA A 5 -23.85 -4.45 20.38
N SER A 6 -25.14 -4.38 20.06
CA SER A 6 -25.81 -5.29 19.14
C SER A 6 -25.04 -5.33 17.83
N ARG A 7 -24.45 -6.49 17.53
CA ARG A 7 -23.79 -6.74 16.25
C ARG A 7 -24.85 -6.54 15.15
N PRO A 8 -24.59 -5.72 14.11
CA PRO A 8 -25.52 -5.63 13.00
C PRO A 8 -25.69 -7.02 12.40
N GLY A 9 -26.92 -7.52 12.35
CA GLY A 9 -27.24 -8.82 11.77
C GLY A 9 -26.68 -8.90 10.36
N ARG A 10 -25.80 -9.87 10.10
CA ARG A 10 -25.31 -10.13 8.74
C ARG A 10 -26.54 -10.38 7.87
N SER A 11 -26.72 -9.58 6.81
CA SER A 11 -27.84 -9.78 5.90
C SER A 11 -27.77 -11.20 5.35
N PHE A 12 -28.81 -12.00 5.55
CA PHE A 12 -28.93 -13.37 5.04
C PHE A 12 -28.50 -13.48 3.57
N ALA A 13 -28.86 -12.46 2.77
CA ALA A 13 -28.44 -12.32 1.37
C ALA A 13 -26.92 -12.30 1.15
N ALA A 14 -26.13 -11.66 2.02
CA ALA A 14 -24.67 -11.62 1.88
C ALA A 14 -24.04 -12.98 2.17
N THR A 15 -24.56 -13.70 3.17
CA THR A 15 -24.14 -15.07 3.48
C THR A 15 -24.50 -16.01 2.34
N LEU A 16 -25.71 -15.90 1.79
CA LEU A 16 -26.17 -16.69 0.65
C LEU A 16 -25.33 -16.41 -0.60
N LEU A 17 -25.01 -15.15 -0.89
CA LEU A 17 -24.16 -14.75 -2.02
C LEU A 17 -22.74 -15.29 -1.89
N LEU A 18 -22.11 -15.16 -0.71
CA LEU A 18 -20.77 -15.69 -0.47
C LEU A 18 -20.74 -17.23 -0.56
N GLY A 19 -21.76 -17.89 -0.02
CA GLY A 19 -21.92 -19.35 -0.14
C GLY A 19 -22.10 -19.79 -1.59
N ALA A 20 -22.95 -19.09 -2.35
CA ALA A 20 -23.15 -19.35 -3.77
C ALA A 20 -21.88 -19.12 -4.59
N LEU A 21 -21.12 -18.05 -4.29
CA LEU A 21 -19.83 -17.78 -4.94
C LEU A 21 -18.83 -18.91 -4.64
N ALA A 22 -18.71 -19.34 -3.39
CA ALA A 22 -17.83 -20.44 -3.01
C ALA A 22 -18.23 -21.75 -3.71
N ALA A 23 -19.52 -22.07 -3.75
CA ALA A 23 -20.04 -23.24 -4.46
C ALA A 23 -19.77 -23.15 -5.97
N ALA A 24 -19.93 -21.98 -6.59
CA ALA A 24 -19.64 -21.77 -8.01
C ALA A 24 -18.16 -21.98 -8.33
N VAL A 25 -17.26 -21.56 -7.42
CA VAL A 25 -15.82 -21.79 -7.57
C VAL A 25 -15.49 -23.27 -7.51
N VAL A 26 -16.03 -23.99 -6.51
CA VAL A 26 -15.87 -25.45 -6.42
C VAL A 26 -16.41 -26.14 -7.66
N ALA A 27 -17.62 -25.79 -8.10
CA ALA A 27 -18.23 -26.35 -9.31
C ALA A 27 -17.37 -26.08 -10.55
N SER A 28 -16.79 -24.89 -10.69
CA SER A 28 -15.90 -24.56 -11.81
C SER A 28 -14.59 -25.33 -11.77
N VAL A 29 -14.02 -25.58 -10.58
CA VAL A 29 -12.81 -26.40 -10.44
C VAL A 29 -13.10 -27.85 -10.83
N VAL A 30 -14.28 -28.37 -10.45
CA VAL A 30 -14.71 -29.72 -10.81
C VAL A 30 -15.04 -29.84 -12.30
N ALA A 31 -15.68 -28.82 -12.90
CA ALA A 31 -16.06 -28.83 -14.31
C ALA A 31 -14.89 -28.59 -15.28
N PHE A 32 -13.88 -27.80 -14.86
CA PHE A 32 -12.72 -27.44 -15.69
C PHE A 32 -11.40 -27.57 -14.90
N PRO A 33 -11.04 -28.80 -14.46
CA PRO A 33 -9.90 -29.01 -13.57
C PRO A 33 -8.57 -28.57 -14.20
N ASP A 34 -8.36 -28.86 -15.49
CA ASP A 34 -7.14 -28.45 -16.20
C ASP A 34 -6.96 -26.94 -16.20
N ARG A 35 -8.04 -26.19 -16.43
CA ARG A 35 -7.96 -24.73 -16.51
C ARG A 35 -7.78 -24.10 -15.13
N ALA A 36 -8.45 -24.62 -14.10
CA ALA A 36 -8.24 -24.19 -12.73
C ALA A 36 -6.79 -24.47 -12.28
N PHE A 37 -6.24 -25.63 -12.64
CA PHE A 37 -4.86 -25.99 -12.37
C PHE A 37 -3.87 -25.07 -13.11
N GLN A 38 -4.09 -24.79 -14.40
CA GLN A 38 -3.23 -23.86 -15.14
C GLN A 38 -3.30 -22.42 -14.58
N ALA A 39 -4.50 -21.97 -14.17
CA ALA A 39 -4.65 -20.67 -13.54
C ALA A 39 -3.89 -20.59 -12.21
N SER A 40 -3.97 -21.62 -11.37
CA SER A 40 -3.21 -21.65 -10.11
C SER A 40 -1.70 -21.74 -10.36
N LEU A 41 -1.23 -22.50 -11.36
CA LEU A 41 0.17 -22.55 -11.77
C LEU A 41 0.67 -21.20 -12.29
N GLN A 42 -0.15 -20.45 -13.04
CA GLN A 42 0.20 -19.11 -13.48
C GLN A 42 0.37 -18.18 -12.27
N GLY A 43 -0.59 -18.17 -11.35
CA GLY A 43 -0.52 -17.40 -10.12
C GLY A 43 0.71 -17.75 -9.28
N LEU A 44 0.99 -19.04 -9.12
CA LEU A 44 2.17 -19.57 -8.42
C LEU A 44 3.46 -19.14 -9.13
N THR A 45 3.51 -19.17 -10.46
CA THR A 45 4.69 -18.81 -11.24
C THR A 45 5.03 -17.33 -11.08
N VAL A 46 4.03 -16.45 -11.23
CA VAL A 46 4.22 -15.01 -11.01
C VAL A 46 4.69 -14.76 -9.58
N TRP A 47 4.05 -15.42 -8.60
CA TRP A 47 4.44 -15.27 -7.20
C TRP A 47 5.87 -15.75 -6.93
N TRP A 48 6.23 -16.97 -7.32
CA TRP A 48 7.52 -17.59 -7.00
C TRP A 48 8.69 -16.94 -7.75
N LYS A 49 8.50 -16.63 -9.04
CA LYS A 49 9.59 -16.09 -9.88
C LYS A 49 9.81 -14.59 -9.69
N LEU A 50 8.75 -13.83 -9.40
CA LEU A 50 8.81 -12.36 -9.40
C LEU A 50 8.54 -11.76 -8.02
N VAL A 51 7.47 -12.19 -7.34
CA VAL A 51 7.02 -11.55 -6.09
C VAL A 51 7.86 -11.98 -4.88
N PHE A 52 8.05 -13.28 -4.68
CA PHE A 52 8.71 -13.84 -3.50
C PHE A 52 10.17 -13.34 -3.36
N PRO A 53 11.03 -13.43 -4.39
CA PRO A 53 12.43 -13.00 -4.27
C PRO A 53 12.55 -11.48 -4.11
N ALA A 54 11.63 -10.71 -4.72
CA ALA A 54 11.65 -9.25 -4.65
C ALA A 54 11.22 -8.72 -3.27
N LEU A 55 10.25 -9.38 -2.61
CA LEU A 55 9.67 -8.89 -1.36
C LEU A 55 10.34 -9.45 -0.10
N LEU A 56 10.90 -10.66 -0.12
CA LEU A 56 11.43 -11.32 1.09
C LEU A 56 12.51 -10.50 1.82
N PRO A 57 13.60 -10.05 1.17
CA PRO A 57 14.65 -9.28 1.87
C PRO A 57 14.10 -7.99 2.49
N PHE A 58 13.14 -7.36 1.81
CA PHE A 58 12.54 -6.11 2.23
C PHE A 58 11.60 -6.28 3.42
N LEU A 59 10.78 -7.35 3.43
CA LEU A 59 9.92 -7.65 4.57
C LEU A 59 10.76 -7.95 5.82
N ILE A 60 11.87 -8.70 5.67
CA ILE A 60 12.81 -8.97 6.77
C ILE A 60 13.37 -7.65 7.30
N LEU A 61 13.90 -6.80 6.41
CA LEU A 61 14.44 -5.51 6.82
C LEU A 61 13.37 -4.62 7.47
N SER A 62 12.14 -4.65 6.98
CA SER A 62 11.03 -3.88 7.55
C SER A 62 10.68 -4.35 8.96
N GLU A 63 10.67 -5.65 9.22
CA GLU A 63 10.49 -6.23 10.57
C GLU A 63 11.64 -5.85 11.50
N LEU A 64 12.88 -5.83 11.00
CA LEU A 64 14.03 -5.32 11.75
C LEU A 64 13.87 -3.84 12.08
N LEU A 65 13.44 -3.00 11.12
CA LEU A 65 13.19 -1.57 11.34
C LEU A 65 12.08 -1.33 12.37
N VAL A 66 11.07 -2.20 12.42
CA VAL A 66 10.03 -2.18 13.46
C VAL A 66 10.65 -2.52 14.82
N GLY A 67 11.41 -3.61 14.92
CA GLY A 67 12.08 -4.03 16.17
C GLY A 67 13.08 -3.00 16.70
N PHE A 68 13.83 -2.33 15.81
CA PHE A 68 14.72 -1.21 16.17
C PHE A 68 13.99 0.09 16.51
N GLY A 69 12.66 0.15 16.38
CA GLY A 69 11.87 1.34 16.68
C GLY A 69 11.92 2.44 15.62
N VAL A 70 12.53 2.20 14.44
CA VAL A 70 12.67 3.21 13.37
C VAL A 70 11.29 3.66 12.86
N ILE A 71 10.35 2.73 12.72
CA ILE A 71 8.98 3.04 12.29
C ILE A 71 8.27 3.96 13.31
N HIS A 72 8.60 3.85 14.60
CA HIS A 72 8.04 4.69 15.66
C HIS A 72 8.60 6.13 15.60
N ALA A 73 9.90 6.27 15.33
CA ALA A 73 10.50 7.56 15.01
C ALA A 73 9.83 8.19 13.77
N LEU A 74 9.69 7.42 12.69
CA LEU A 74 9.07 7.90 11.46
C LEU A 74 7.63 8.36 11.68
N GLY A 75 6.83 7.58 12.41
CA GLY A 75 5.47 7.96 12.77
C GLY A 75 5.38 9.22 13.64
N THR A 76 6.36 9.43 14.54
CA THR A 76 6.48 10.67 15.32
C THR A 76 6.78 11.86 14.43
N LEU A 77 7.71 11.70 13.48
CA LEU A 77 8.02 12.74 12.49
C LEU A 77 6.85 13.03 11.56
N MET A 78 5.97 12.06 11.29
CA MET A 78 4.74 12.25 10.49
C MET A 78 3.60 12.94 11.25
N THR A 79 3.71 13.10 12.56
CA THR A 79 2.63 13.66 13.40
C THR A 79 2.19 15.09 12.99
N PRO A 80 3.10 16.06 12.75
CA PRO A 80 2.71 17.40 12.28
C PRO A 80 1.95 17.36 10.95
N LEU A 81 2.41 16.54 10.00
CA LEU A 81 1.74 16.33 8.71
C LEU A 81 0.31 15.81 8.92
N MET A 82 0.13 14.77 9.76
CA MET A 82 -1.18 14.18 10.03
C MET A 82 -2.15 15.18 10.65
N ARG A 83 -1.69 15.95 11.63
CA ARG A 83 -2.52 16.92 12.35
C ARG A 83 -2.94 18.09 11.46
N ARG A 84 -2.08 18.55 10.55
CA ARG A 84 -2.32 19.77 9.75
C ARG A 84 -2.96 19.50 8.40
N VAL A 85 -2.46 18.51 7.66
CA VAL A 85 -2.91 18.20 6.29
C VAL A 85 -4.11 17.26 6.28
N PHE A 86 -4.20 16.33 7.22
CA PHE A 86 -5.29 15.35 7.27
C PHE A 86 -6.27 15.58 8.42
N GLY A 87 -5.90 16.41 9.41
CA GLY A 87 -6.73 16.67 10.58
C GLY A 87 -6.92 15.44 11.46
N LEU A 88 -5.95 14.52 11.46
CA LEU A 88 -5.97 13.27 12.21
C LEU A 88 -5.15 13.37 13.50
N SER A 89 -5.40 12.44 14.43
CA SER A 89 -4.60 12.24 15.64
C SER A 89 -3.11 12.02 15.34
N GLY A 90 -2.25 12.20 16.34
CA GLY A 90 -0.81 11.92 16.18
C GLY A 90 -0.50 10.44 15.93
N PHE A 91 -1.34 9.54 16.46
CA PHE A 91 -1.21 8.08 16.26
C PHE A 91 -1.35 7.68 14.80
N ALA A 92 -2.05 8.47 13.98
CA ALA A 92 -2.19 8.25 12.55
C ALA A 92 -0.84 8.26 11.81
N GLY A 93 0.17 8.97 12.35
CA GLY A 93 1.50 9.03 11.74
C GLY A 93 2.15 7.66 11.63
N TRP A 94 1.89 6.77 12.60
CA TRP A 94 2.46 5.44 12.65
C TRP A 94 1.83 4.52 11.60
N ALA A 95 0.50 4.51 11.50
CA ALA A 95 -0.20 3.72 10.50
C ALA A 95 0.19 4.15 9.07
N LEU A 96 0.35 5.46 8.83
CA LEU A 96 0.85 5.94 7.54
C LEU A 96 2.30 5.52 7.28
N ALA A 97 3.19 5.68 8.26
CA ALA A 97 4.58 5.26 8.13
C ALA A 97 4.70 3.77 7.81
N SER A 98 3.94 2.92 8.51
CA SER A 98 3.89 1.49 8.23
C SER A 98 3.26 1.16 6.88
N GLY A 99 2.21 1.88 6.47
CA GLY A 99 1.63 1.72 5.13
C GLY A 99 2.62 2.07 4.02
N LEU A 100 3.38 3.15 4.17
CA LEU A 100 4.39 3.59 3.19
C LEU A 100 5.60 2.65 3.12
N VAL A 101 6.05 2.12 4.26
CA VAL A 101 7.21 1.22 4.28
C VAL A 101 6.76 -0.20 3.92
N ILE A 102 5.87 -0.78 4.72
CA ILE A 102 5.51 -2.20 4.66
C ILE A 102 4.46 -2.47 3.59
N GLY A 103 3.52 -1.54 3.39
CA GLY A 103 2.43 -1.67 2.42
C GLY A 103 1.05 -1.86 3.05
N PHE A 104 0.10 -2.14 2.17
CA PHE A 104 -1.33 -2.06 2.45
C PHE A 104 -1.90 -3.02 3.52
N PRO A 105 -1.37 -4.25 3.78
CA PRO A 105 -1.87 -5.09 4.86
C PRO A 105 -1.52 -4.51 6.25
N ALA A 106 -0.31 -3.97 6.40
CA ALA A 106 0.17 -3.43 7.67
C ALA A 106 -0.57 -2.14 8.07
N GLY A 107 -0.78 -1.22 7.12
CA GLY A 107 -1.51 0.02 7.36
C GLY A 107 -2.94 -0.23 7.89
N ALA A 108 -3.65 -1.17 7.27
CA ALA A 108 -5.00 -1.55 7.68
C ALA A 108 -5.03 -2.21 9.06
N LYS A 109 -4.09 -3.13 9.34
CA LYS A 109 -3.97 -3.79 10.64
C LYS A 109 -3.71 -2.79 11.76
N ILE A 110 -2.73 -1.89 11.59
CA ILE A 110 -2.40 -0.88 12.61
C ILE A 110 -3.58 0.06 12.82
N THR A 111 -4.28 0.44 11.75
CA THR A 111 -5.49 1.26 11.86
C THR A 111 -6.57 0.57 12.69
N ALA A 112 -6.80 -0.74 12.47
CA ALA A 112 -7.73 -1.53 13.27
C ALA A 112 -7.29 -1.60 14.73
N ASP A 113 -6.01 -1.91 15.00
CA ASP A 113 -5.43 -2.01 16.34
C ASP A 113 -5.57 -0.67 17.12
N LEU A 114 -5.32 0.47 16.47
CA LEU A 114 -5.51 1.80 17.06
C LEU A 114 -6.98 2.09 17.38
N ARG A 115 -7.90 1.59 16.57
CA ARG A 115 -9.34 1.77 16.78
C ARG A 115 -9.88 0.87 17.89
N GLU A 116 -9.46 -0.39 17.95
CA GLU A 116 -9.83 -1.32 19.02
C GLU A 116 -9.48 -0.73 20.39
N LYS A 117 -8.30 -0.11 20.48
CA LYS A 117 -7.79 0.53 21.69
C LYS A 117 -8.33 1.94 21.94
N GLN A 118 -9.31 2.39 21.15
CA GLN A 118 -9.94 3.71 21.24
C GLN A 118 -8.97 4.91 21.19
N LEU A 119 -7.77 4.73 20.62
CA LEU A 119 -6.78 5.81 20.47
C LEU A 119 -7.12 6.75 19.30
N ILE A 120 -7.95 6.26 18.39
CA ILE A 120 -8.52 7.03 17.29
C ILE A 120 -10.02 6.83 17.22
N THR A 121 -10.72 7.88 16.81
CA THR A 121 -12.16 7.82 16.57
C THR A 121 -12.45 6.93 15.35
N ARG A 122 -13.68 6.41 15.26
CA ARG A 122 -14.14 5.63 14.09
C ARG A 122 -13.90 6.38 12.77
N ARG A 123 -14.19 7.68 12.75
CA ARG A 123 -14.02 8.52 11.55
C ARG A 123 -12.54 8.70 11.18
N GLU A 124 -11.67 8.83 12.17
CA GLU A 124 -10.22 8.85 11.93
C GLU A 124 -9.74 7.51 11.39
N ALA A 125 -10.23 6.40 11.94
CA ALA A 125 -9.91 5.06 11.44
C ALA A 125 -10.39 4.84 10.00
N GLU A 126 -11.61 5.28 9.64
CA GLU A 126 -12.14 5.21 8.27
C GLU A 126 -11.22 5.95 7.27
N ARG A 127 -10.72 7.14 7.64
CA ARG A 127 -9.80 7.93 6.80
C ARG A 127 -8.40 7.34 6.77
N LEU A 128 -7.92 6.88 7.93
CA LEU A 128 -6.58 6.34 8.08
C LEU A 128 -6.42 5.01 7.35
N ALA A 129 -7.47 4.17 7.34
CA ALA A 129 -7.48 2.92 6.59
C ALA A 129 -7.30 3.18 5.09
N ALA A 130 -7.88 4.27 4.57
CA ALA A 130 -7.68 4.67 3.18
C ALA A 130 -6.27 5.22 2.93
N LEU A 131 -5.80 6.15 3.78
CA LEU A 131 -4.53 6.84 3.61
C LEU A 131 -3.31 5.92 3.78
N SER A 132 -3.41 4.93 4.67
CA SER A 132 -2.34 3.96 4.93
C SER A 132 -2.38 2.74 3.99
N HIS A 133 -3.39 2.63 3.12
CA HIS A 133 -3.52 1.55 2.17
C HIS A 133 -2.86 1.92 0.83
N VAL A 134 -1.54 1.79 0.80
CA VAL A 134 -0.71 2.05 -0.38
C VAL A 134 0.15 0.83 -0.72
N CYS A 135 0.44 0.66 -2.00
CA CYS A 135 1.45 -0.27 -2.47
C CYS A 135 2.81 0.16 -1.92
N SER A 136 3.63 -0.80 -1.47
CA SER A 136 4.98 -0.49 -1.00
C SER A 136 5.89 -0.09 -2.17
N PRO A 137 6.96 0.68 -1.95
CA PRO A 137 7.87 1.09 -3.02
C PRO A 137 8.54 -0.12 -3.67
N ILE A 138 8.80 -1.19 -2.91
CA ILE A 138 9.40 -2.41 -3.43
C ILE A 138 8.44 -3.14 -4.39
N PHE A 139 7.14 -3.14 -4.10
CA PHE A 139 6.16 -3.72 -5.02
C PHE A 139 6.08 -2.87 -6.30
N LEU A 140 6.04 -1.54 -6.18
CA LEU A 140 5.94 -0.64 -7.33
C LEU A 140 7.19 -0.65 -8.22
N VAL A 141 8.39 -0.58 -7.61
CA VAL A 141 9.66 -0.47 -8.34
C VAL A 141 10.22 -1.85 -8.69
N GLY A 142 10.22 -2.79 -7.74
CA GLY A 142 10.82 -4.11 -7.91
C GLY A 142 9.91 -5.08 -8.65
N VAL A 143 8.66 -5.25 -8.19
CA VAL A 143 7.74 -6.21 -8.81
C VAL A 143 7.12 -5.66 -10.09
N VAL A 144 6.45 -4.51 -10.02
CA VAL A 144 5.74 -3.94 -11.18
C VAL A 144 6.73 -3.30 -12.16
N GLY A 145 7.62 -2.44 -11.69
CA GLY A 145 8.64 -1.82 -12.53
C GLY A 145 9.60 -2.84 -13.12
N ALA A 146 10.48 -3.41 -12.29
CA ALA A 146 11.55 -4.27 -12.78
C ALA A 146 11.08 -5.67 -13.21
N GLY A 147 10.11 -6.25 -12.49
CA GLY A 147 9.57 -7.57 -12.78
C GLY A 147 8.63 -7.60 -13.98
N PHE A 148 7.59 -6.78 -13.97
CA PHE A 148 6.51 -6.83 -14.98
C PHE A 148 6.80 -5.94 -16.19
N LEU A 149 7.22 -4.69 -15.96
CA LEU A 149 7.49 -3.71 -17.02
C LEU A 149 8.93 -3.77 -17.54
N HIS A 150 9.77 -4.63 -16.96
CA HIS A 150 11.20 -4.70 -17.21
C HIS A 150 11.93 -3.36 -17.03
N SER A 151 11.39 -2.43 -16.24
CA SER A 151 11.99 -1.11 -16.01
C SER A 151 11.70 -0.57 -14.62
N ALA A 152 12.74 -0.53 -13.78
CA ALA A 152 12.68 0.13 -12.47
C ALA A 152 12.32 1.62 -12.57
N ARG A 153 12.68 2.31 -13.68
CA ARG A 153 12.35 3.73 -13.90
C ARG A 153 10.84 3.94 -14.08
N LEU A 154 10.18 3.04 -14.80
CA LEU A 154 8.73 3.06 -14.94
C LEU A 154 8.05 2.78 -13.59
N GLY A 155 8.60 1.84 -12.81
CA GLY A 155 8.15 1.60 -11.44
C GLY A 155 8.31 2.82 -10.52
N LEU A 156 9.38 3.58 -10.65
CA LEU A 156 9.58 4.84 -9.92
C LEU A 156 8.54 5.90 -10.31
N ALA A 157 8.27 6.05 -11.62
CA ALA A 157 7.24 6.96 -12.11
C ALA A 157 5.86 6.58 -11.55
N LEU A 158 5.51 5.29 -11.59
CA LEU A 158 4.29 4.76 -10.97
C LEU A 158 4.26 5.05 -9.46
N ALA A 159 5.38 4.91 -8.76
CA ALA A 159 5.43 5.18 -7.33
C ALA A 159 5.16 6.65 -6.99
N VAL A 160 5.78 7.58 -7.71
CA VAL A 160 5.54 9.02 -7.53
C VAL A 160 4.06 9.35 -7.70
N VAL A 161 3.45 8.85 -8.79
CA VAL A 161 2.03 9.09 -9.08
C VAL A 161 1.14 8.42 -8.04
N HIS A 162 1.41 7.16 -7.68
CA HIS A 162 0.64 6.39 -6.72
C HIS A 162 0.60 7.08 -5.34
N TYR A 163 1.74 7.52 -4.83
CA TYR A 163 1.76 8.23 -3.55
C TYR A 163 1.14 9.62 -3.63
N ALA A 164 1.34 10.36 -4.73
CA ALA A 164 0.66 11.64 -4.94
C ALA A 164 -0.87 11.47 -4.97
N ALA A 165 -1.36 10.45 -5.67
CA ALA A 165 -2.78 10.11 -5.74
C ALA A 165 -3.33 9.69 -4.37
N ALA A 166 -2.58 8.91 -3.58
CA ALA A 166 -2.96 8.53 -2.22
C ALA A 166 -3.10 9.75 -1.29
N LEU A 167 -2.13 10.66 -1.34
CA LEU A 167 -2.14 11.90 -0.55
C LEU A 167 -3.32 12.80 -0.97
N LEU A 168 -3.53 12.98 -2.28
CA LEU A 168 -4.63 13.78 -2.82
C LEU A 168 -5.99 13.17 -2.46
N THR A 169 -6.12 11.84 -2.50
CA THR A 169 -7.31 11.11 -2.03
C THR A 169 -7.59 11.45 -0.56
N GLY A 170 -6.57 11.39 0.30
CA GLY A 170 -6.70 11.75 1.71
C GLY A 170 -7.14 13.20 1.94
N VAL A 171 -6.66 14.14 1.12
CA VAL A 171 -7.05 15.55 1.16
C VAL A 171 -8.49 15.76 0.65
N LEU A 172 -8.88 15.14 -0.47
CA LEU A 172 -10.22 15.28 -1.03
C LEU A 172 -11.29 14.71 -0.08
N LEU A 173 -10.99 13.57 0.55
CA LEU A 173 -11.90 12.95 1.52
C LEU A 173 -11.95 13.69 2.86
N ARG A 174 -10.98 14.59 3.14
CA ARG A 174 -11.04 15.52 4.28
C ARG A 174 -12.16 16.55 4.11
N VAL A 175 -12.46 16.98 2.88
CA VAL A 175 -13.40 18.07 2.56
C VAL A 175 -14.87 17.69 2.84
N ARG A 176 -15.18 16.39 2.95
CA ARG A 176 -16.53 15.94 3.30
C ARG A 176 -16.77 15.99 4.82
N ARG A 177 -17.26 17.16 5.26
CA ARG A 177 -17.94 17.53 6.52
C ARG A 177 -17.05 18.00 7.70
N PRO A 178 -17.06 19.32 8.00
CA PRO A 178 -16.73 19.84 9.33
C PRO A 178 -17.93 19.58 10.26
N GLY A 179 -17.71 18.90 11.39
CA GLY A 179 -18.78 18.61 12.34
C GLY A 179 -18.55 17.37 13.19
N ALA A 180 -17.51 17.39 14.02
CA ALA A 180 -17.52 16.69 15.29
C ALA A 180 -16.59 17.46 16.21
N THR A 181 -17.21 18.07 17.22
CA THR A 181 -16.66 18.97 18.21
C THR A 181 -15.46 18.33 18.91
N ARG A 182 -14.44 19.16 19.13
CA ARG A 182 -13.15 18.88 19.77
C ARG A 182 -13.25 18.38 21.23
N GLN A 183 -14.46 18.29 21.79
CA GLN A 183 -14.75 17.98 23.19
C GLN A 183 -14.96 16.49 23.49
N GLY A 184 -15.35 15.65 22.51
CA GLY A 184 -15.52 14.21 22.75
C GLY A 184 -14.21 13.46 23.04
N ALA A 185 -13.11 13.90 22.43
CA ALA A 185 -11.79 13.25 22.59
C ALA A 185 -11.09 13.56 23.93
N ALA A 186 -11.56 14.55 24.70
CA ALA A 186 -10.97 14.90 25.99
C ALA A 186 -11.55 14.06 27.13
N ASN A 187 -12.84 13.72 27.07
CA ASN A 187 -13.51 12.91 28.10
C ASN A 187 -13.20 11.41 27.96
N ASP A 188 -13.02 10.90 26.74
CA ASP A 188 -12.71 9.48 26.51
C ASP A 188 -11.22 9.12 26.73
N ALA A 189 -10.33 10.11 26.68
CA ALA A 189 -8.90 9.92 26.96
C ALA A 189 -8.60 9.77 28.47
N GLY A 190 -9.48 10.28 29.33
CA GLY A 190 -9.34 10.19 30.79
C GLY A 190 -9.55 8.79 31.36
N SER A 191 -10.31 7.92 30.67
CA SER A 191 -10.57 6.53 31.11
C SER A 191 -9.56 5.52 30.56
N ALA A 192 -8.83 5.84 29.49
CA ALA A 192 -7.81 4.97 28.88
C ALA A 192 -6.43 5.06 29.57
N MET A 193 -6.24 5.98 30.53
CA MET A 193 -4.98 6.12 31.30
C MET A 193 -4.81 5.08 32.42
N ALA A 194 -5.84 4.29 32.73
CA ALA A 194 -5.80 3.34 33.85
C ALA A 194 -5.19 1.98 33.49
N ASP A 195 -4.96 1.67 32.21
CA ASP A 195 -4.43 0.38 31.79
C ASP A 195 -3.16 0.57 30.94
N GLY A 196 -2.01 0.15 31.48
CA GLY A 196 -0.65 0.38 30.96
C GLY A 196 -0.33 -0.34 29.65
N GLY A 197 -1.14 -0.14 28.60
CA GLY A 197 -0.99 -0.79 27.31
C GLY A 197 0.12 -0.22 26.42
N LEU A 198 0.63 -1.07 25.53
CA LEU A 198 1.67 -0.89 24.49
C LEU A 198 1.62 0.38 23.61
N LEU A 199 0.62 1.25 23.75
CA LEU A 199 0.36 2.42 22.89
C LEU A 199 0.01 3.70 23.68
N ALA A 200 0.55 3.86 24.89
CA ALA A 200 0.46 5.13 25.59
C ALA A 200 1.12 6.25 24.75
N PRO A 201 0.40 7.34 24.40
CA PRO A 201 0.99 8.46 23.67
C PRO A 201 2.08 9.15 24.49
N PRO A 202 3.05 9.81 23.84
CA PRO A 202 3.65 11.00 24.43
C PRO A 202 2.51 12.01 24.69
N SER A 203 2.26 12.34 25.96
CA SER A 203 1.18 13.23 26.33
C SER A 203 1.39 14.62 25.71
N ARG A 204 0.31 15.24 25.21
CA ARG A 204 0.32 16.62 24.68
C ARG A 204 0.87 17.65 25.68
N ALA A 205 0.84 17.35 26.97
CA ALA A 205 1.25 18.25 28.04
C ALA A 205 2.76 18.16 28.35
N ALA A 206 3.38 16.98 28.21
CA ALA A 206 4.80 16.82 28.51
C ALA A 206 5.71 17.33 27.38
N ASP A 207 5.33 17.13 26.11
CA ASP A 207 6.17 17.52 24.96
C ASP A 207 6.11 19.02 24.60
N ASP A 208 4.96 19.69 24.85
CA ASP A 208 4.84 21.15 24.65
C ASP A 208 5.49 21.94 25.81
N ALA A 209 5.82 21.28 26.94
CA ALA A 209 6.53 21.86 28.08
C ALA A 209 8.06 21.84 27.92
N ASP A 210 8.62 20.85 27.21
CA ASP A 210 10.05 20.55 27.21
C ASP A 210 10.87 21.28 26.11
N GLY A 211 10.22 22.06 25.23
CA GLY A 211 10.92 22.83 24.18
C GLY A 211 11.74 21.98 23.18
N ALA A 212 11.68 20.65 23.25
CA ALA A 212 12.50 19.74 22.48
C ALA A 212 12.20 19.80 20.97
N SER A 213 13.23 19.62 20.14
CA SER A 213 13.08 19.51 18.69
C SER A 213 12.34 18.23 18.32
N LEU A 214 11.55 18.26 17.23
CA LEU A 214 10.79 17.09 16.75
C LEU A 214 11.69 15.86 16.52
N ILE A 215 12.94 16.09 16.10
CA ILE A 215 13.95 15.03 15.92
C ILE A 215 14.30 14.37 17.26
N ARG A 216 14.48 15.15 18.34
CA ARG A 216 14.73 14.59 19.68
C ARG A 216 13.54 13.75 20.17
N GLN A 217 12.31 14.21 19.92
CA GLN A 217 11.11 13.42 20.23
C GLN A 217 11.08 12.10 19.46
N ALA A 218 11.41 12.12 18.16
CA ALA A 218 11.47 10.92 17.34
C ALA A 218 12.54 9.92 17.81
N LEU A 219 13.74 10.40 18.16
CA LEU A 219 14.82 9.56 18.68
C LEU A 219 14.47 8.95 20.05
N ARG A 220 13.80 9.70 20.92
CA ARG A 220 13.26 9.18 22.20
C ARG A 220 12.22 8.08 21.94
N ALA A 221 11.30 8.28 20.99
CA ALA A 221 10.30 7.29 20.62
C ALA A 221 10.92 6.01 20.05
N MET A 222 11.95 6.13 19.20
CA MET A 222 12.70 4.98 18.67
C MET A 222 13.38 4.19 19.79
N ARG A 223 14.13 4.86 20.66
CA ARG A 223 14.82 4.19 21.78
C ARG A 223 13.83 3.50 22.72
N ALA A 224 12.71 4.16 23.04
CA ALA A 224 11.68 3.59 23.90
C ALA A 224 11.02 2.34 23.28
N ALA A 225 10.83 2.31 21.96
CA ALA A 225 10.30 1.17 21.24
C ALA A 225 11.31 0.00 21.21
N TYR A 226 12.57 0.27 20.91
CA TYR A 226 13.63 -0.75 20.92
C TYR A 226 13.82 -1.40 22.30
N VAL A 227 13.87 -0.59 23.37
CA VAL A 227 14.00 -1.09 24.75
C VAL A 227 12.78 -1.94 25.15
N ARG A 228 11.58 -1.59 24.66
CA ARG A 228 10.36 -2.37 24.93
C ARG A 228 10.28 -3.68 24.14
N ASP A 229 10.83 -3.73 22.93
CA ASP A 229 10.89 -4.98 22.13
C ASP A 229 11.75 -6.02 22.86
N GLY A 230 12.90 -5.60 23.40
CA GLY A 230 13.71 -6.38 24.35
C GLY A 230 14.35 -7.65 23.78
N ARG A 231 14.10 -8.00 22.51
CA ARG A 231 14.72 -9.16 21.86
C ARG A 231 16.18 -8.87 21.52
N ALA A 232 17.04 -9.87 21.71
CA ALA A 232 18.40 -9.84 21.18
C ALA A 232 18.37 -9.84 19.64
N PHE A 233 19.41 -9.25 19.01
CA PHE A 233 19.50 -9.12 17.56
C PHE A 233 19.26 -10.44 16.80
N GLY A 234 19.88 -11.55 17.25
CA GLY A 234 19.71 -12.85 16.59
C GLY A 234 18.27 -13.38 16.65
N LYS A 235 17.57 -13.18 17.77
CA LYS A 235 16.15 -13.56 17.90
C LYS A 235 15.26 -12.65 17.06
N LEU A 236 15.52 -11.34 17.08
CA LEU A 236 14.81 -10.38 16.25
C LEU A 236 14.94 -10.72 14.75
N LEU A 237 16.14 -11.09 14.29
CA LEU A 237 16.39 -11.52 12.92
C LEU A 237 15.67 -12.82 12.58
N GLY A 238 15.72 -13.83 13.46
CA GLY A 238 15.01 -15.10 13.25
C GLY A 238 13.49 -14.91 13.15
N ASP A 239 12.90 -14.16 14.09
CA ASP A 239 11.47 -13.84 14.09
C ASP A 239 11.07 -13.05 12.83
N ALA A 240 11.91 -12.09 12.41
CA ALA A 240 11.69 -11.30 11.20
C ALA A 240 11.64 -12.16 9.93
N VAL A 241 12.55 -13.15 9.80
CA VAL A 241 12.55 -14.11 8.68
C VAL A 241 11.26 -14.93 8.68
N VAL A 242 10.88 -15.52 9.82
CA VAL A 242 9.68 -16.35 9.92
C VAL A 242 8.42 -15.55 9.60
N SER A 243 8.24 -14.37 10.20
CA SER A 243 7.09 -13.48 9.94
C SER A 243 6.99 -13.09 8.46
N SER A 244 8.13 -12.78 7.84
CA SER A 244 8.21 -12.40 6.43
C SER A 244 7.82 -13.55 5.49
N VAL A 245 8.32 -14.76 5.75
CA VAL A 245 7.97 -15.96 4.97
C VAL A 245 6.48 -16.26 5.10
N GLN A 246 5.91 -16.22 6.31
CA GLN A 246 4.47 -16.41 6.52
C GLN A 246 3.63 -15.40 5.74
N THR A 247 4.02 -14.12 5.80
CA THR A 247 3.36 -13.05 5.04
C THR A 247 3.42 -13.32 3.54
N LEU A 248 4.56 -13.79 3.02
CA LEU A 248 4.70 -14.11 1.60
C LEU A 248 3.93 -15.35 1.16
N MET A 249 3.85 -16.37 2.01
CA MET A 249 3.01 -17.54 1.76
C MET A 249 1.53 -17.14 1.70
N LEU A 250 1.10 -16.23 2.56
CA LEU A 250 -0.26 -15.69 2.54
C LEU A 250 -0.54 -14.93 1.22
N VAL A 251 0.39 -14.05 0.80
CA VAL A 251 0.28 -13.33 -0.48
C VAL A 251 0.22 -14.32 -1.66
N GLY A 252 1.08 -15.35 -1.67
CA GLY A 252 1.07 -16.39 -2.70
C GLY A 252 -0.21 -17.21 -2.74
N GLY A 253 -0.71 -17.61 -1.56
CA GLY A 253 -2.01 -18.27 -1.42
C GLY A 253 -3.15 -17.44 -2.00
N TYR A 254 -3.19 -16.15 -1.70
CA TYR A 254 -4.18 -15.24 -2.29
C TYR A 254 -4.02 -15.14 -3.80
N MET A 255 -2.81 -14.96 -4.32
CA MET A 255 -2.58 -14.89 -5.77
C MET A 255 -3.07 -16.16 -6.48
N MET A 256 -2.82 -17.35 -5.94
CA MET A 256 -3.29 -18.62 -6.54
C MET A 256 -4.82 -18.72 -6.53
N ILE A 257 -5.47 -18.42 -5.39
CA ILE A 257 -6.94 -18.48 -5.30
C ILE A 257 -7.57 -17.43 -6.23
N PHE A 258 -7.07 -16.19 -6.23
CA PHE A 258 -7.60 -15.15 -7.10
C PHE A 258 -7.30 -15.38 -8.59
N ALA A 259 -6.23 -16.11 -8.94
CA ALA A 259 -6.01 -16.58 -10.31
C ALA A 259 -7.10 -17.57 -10.74
N VAL A 260 -7.45 -18.54 -9.87
CA VAL A 260 -8.56 -19.47 -10.12
C VAL A 260 -9.88 -18.70 -10.21
N LEU A 261 -10.16 -17.76 -9.30
CA LEU A 261 -11.36 -16.92 -9.35
C LEU A 261 -11.44 -16.11 -10.64
N ALA A 262 -10.32 -15.55 -11.12
CA ALA A 262 -10.27 -14.84 -12.39
C ALA A 262 -10.58 -15.77 -13.57
N HIS A 263 -10.12 -17.01 -13.50
CA HIS A 263 -10.48 -18.03 -14.50
C HIS A 263 -11.98 -18.36 -14.48
N VAL A 264 -12.56 -18.58 -13.30
CA VAL A 264 -14.01 -18.82 -13.16
C VAL A 264 -14.82 -17.62 -13.66
N ALA A 265 -14.40 -16.41 -13.31
CA ALA A 265 -15.03 -15.19 -13.80
C ALA A 265 -14.92 -15.07 -15.34
N ALA A 266 -13.88 -15.66 -15.94
CA ALA A 266 -13.69 -15.70 -17.38
C ALA A 266 -14.56 -16.71 -18.11
N SER A 267 -14.91 -17.84 -17.48
CA SER A 267 -15.81 -18.85 -18.06
C SER A 267 -17.29 -18.45 -17.99
N VAL A 268 -17.64 -17.45 -17.19
CA VAL A 268 -18.99 -16.87 -17.08
C VAL A 268 -19.11 -15.62 -17.95
N ARG A 269 -20.32 -15.25 -18.42
CA ARG A 269 -20.59 -13.99 -19.18
C ARG A 269 -20.21 -12.69 -18.45
N LEU A 270 -19.66 -12.76 -17.24
CA LEU A 270 -19.13 -11.65 -16.48
C LEU A 270 -17.94 -10.97 -17.19
N THR A 271 -17.11 -11.74 -17.93
CA THR A 271 -16.07 -11.17 -18.81
C THR A 271 -16.62 -10.27 -19.89
N ALA A 272 -17.80 -10.57 -20.44
CA ALA A 272 -18.41 -9.74 -21.47
C ALA A 272 -18.83 -8.37 -20.91
N ALA A 273 -19.38 -8.34 -19.69
CA ALA A 273 -19.79 -7.10 -19.03
C ALA A 273 -18.59 -6.24 -18.60
N VAL A 274 -17.63 -6.84 -17.89
CA VAL A 274 -16.40 -6.15 -17.45
C VAL A 274 -15.56 -5.74 -18.66
N GLY A 275 -15.46 -6.61 -19.66
CA GLY A 275 -14.75 -6.34 -20.91
C GLY A 275 -15.40 -5.27 -21.76
N LEU A 276 -16.73 -5.10 -21.76
CA LEU A 276 -17.38 -3.98 -22.45
C LEU A 276 -16.97 -2.64 -21.84
N LEU A 277 -17.02 -2.52 -20.51
CA LEU A 277 -16.57 -1.31 -19.82
C LEU A 277 -15.08 -1.05 -20.05
N GLY A 278 -14.26 -2.10 -19.99
CA GLY A 278 -12.83 -2.03 -20.28
C GLY A 278 -12.53 -1.57 -21.70
N ARG A 279 -13.22 -2.11 -22.70
CA ARG A 279 -13.09 -1.70 -24.11
C ARG A 279 -13.51 -0.25 -24.34
N SER A 280 -14.59 0.20 -23.71
CA SER A 280 -15.01 1.61 -23.79
C SER A 280 -13.92 2.53 -23.24
N LEU A 281 -13.32 2.19 -22.10
CA LEU A 281 -12.22 2.96 -21.52
C LEU A 281 -10.96 2.91 -22.38
N ALA A 282 -10.59 1.73 -22.90
CA ALA A 282 -9.45 1.57 -23.81
C ALA A 282 -9.67 2.30 -25.15
N GLY A 283 -10.90 2.37 -25.63
CA GLY A 283 -11.27 3.13 -26.83
C GLY A 283 -11.07 4.64 -26.66
N LEU A 284 -11.39 5.19 -25.48
CA LEU A 284 -11.08 6.59 -25.15
C LEU A 284 -9.56 6.86 -25.14
N LEU A 285 -8.74 5.83 -24.94
CA LEU A 285 -7.28 5.90 -24.98
C LEU A 285 -6.70 5.60 -26.38
N GLY A 286 -7.56 5.40 -27.39
CA GLY A 286 -7.15 5.12 -28.77
C GLY A 286 -6.68 3.68 -29.01
N ALA A 287 -7.06 2.73 -28.14
CA ALA A 287 -6.50 1.38 -28.13
C ALA A 287 -7.54 0.31 -27.69
N ALA A 288 -8.79 0.42 -28.14
CA ALA A 288 -9.91 -0.43 -27.68
C ALA A 288 -9.65 -1.96 -27.79
N GLU A 289 -8.87 -2.39 -28.78
CA GLU A 289 -8.57 -3.80 -29.05
C GLU A 289 -7.26 -4.30 -28.40
N ALA A 290 -6.49 -3.39 -27.80
CA ALA A 290 -5.15 -3.70 -27.27
C ALA A 290 -5.16 -4.48 -25.95
N VAL A 291 -6.28 -4.44 -25.20
CA VAL A 291 -6.37 -5.03 -23.85
C VAL A 291 -7.40 -6.14 -23.82
N ASP A 292 -6.93 -7.36 -23.55
CA ASP A 292 -7.81 -8.52 -23.38
C ASP A 292 -8.81 -8.32 -22.23
N ALA A 293 -10.04 -8.80 -22.40
CA ALA A 293 -11.09 -8.82 -21.39
C ALA A 293 -10.63 -9.48 -20.09
N SER A 294 -9.75 -10.50 -20.18
CA SER A 294 -9.19 -11.19 -19.03
C SER A 294 -8.35 -10.26 -18.13
N ALA A 295 -7.62 -9.30 -18.70
CA ALA A 295 -6.77 -8.36 -17.95
C ALA A 295 -7.61 -7.40 -17.09
N TRP A 296 -8.79 -7.01 -17.57
CA TRP A 296 -9.74 -6.20 -16.81
C TRP A 296 -10.31 -6.96 -15.61
N VAL A 297 -10.67 -8.23 -15.81
CA VAL A 297 -11.17 -9.09 -14.74
C VAL A 297 -10.08 -9.34 -13.70
N GLN A 298 -8.85 -9.65 -14.14
CA GLN A 298 -7.72 -9.82 -13.23
C GLN A 298 -7.44 -8.55 -12.43
N SER A 299 -7.49 -7.37 -13.06
CA SER A 299 -7.30 -6.07 -12.39
C SER A 299 -8.40 -5.74 -11.40
N ALA A 300 -9.64 -6.15 -11.66
CA ALA A 300 -10.73 -6.00 -10.70
C ALA A 300 -10.53 -6.89 -9.47
N LEU A 301 -9.97 -8.08 -9.65
CA LEU A 301 -9.85 -9.12 -8.62
C LEU A 301 -8.58 -9.03 -7.77
N ASP A 302 -7.42 -8.85 -8.40
CA ASP A 302 -6.13 -8.86 -7.72
C ASP A 302 -5.14 -7.86 -8.33
N VAL A 303 -4.45 -7.11 -7.47
CA VAL A 303 -3.50 -6.09 -7.89
C VAL A 303 -2.25 -6.65 -8.56
N HIS A 304 -1.76 -7.83 -8.15
CA HIS A 304 -0.54 -8.42 -8.71
C HIS A 304 -0.83 -8.99 -10.09
N LEU A 305 -1.85 -9.85 -10.19
CA LEU A 305 -2.24 -10.47 -11.46
C LEU A 305 -2.76 -9.44 -12.46
N GLY A 306 -3.55 -8.47 -12.00
CA GLY A 306 -4.04 -7.36 -12.83
C GLY A 306 -2.93 -6.51 -13.42
N SER A 307 -1.99 -6.06 -12.58
CA SER A 307 -0.85 -5.26 -13.05
C SER A 307 0.03 -6.05 -14.02
N TYR A 308 0.22 -7.35 -13.76
CA TYR A 308 0.94 -8.24 -14.67
C TYR A 308 0.20 -8.39 -16.02
N ALA A 309 -1.09 -8.72 -16.01
CA ALA A 309 -1.86 -8.88 -17.24
C ALA A 309 -1.91 -7.61 -18.09
N LEU A 310 -2.05 -6.44 -17.46
CA LEU A 310 -1.98 -5.16 -18.15
C LEU A 310 -0.58 -4.91 -18.73
N SER A 311 0.50 -5.24 -18.01
CA SER A 311 1.88 -5.06 -18.52
C SER A 311 2.18 -5.90 -19.76
N GLN A 312 1.46 -7.01 -19.96
CA GLN A 312 1.57 -7.85 -21.15
C GLN A 312 0.71 -7.36 -22.33
N ALA A 313 -0.15 -6.35 -22.14
CA ALA A 313 -1.01 -5.82 -23.20
C ALA A 313 -0.19 -5.02 -24.24
N GLY A 314 -0.13 -5.53 -25.47
CA GLY A 314 0.56 -4.88 -26.58
C GLY A 314 -0.31 -3.82 -27.27
N GLY A 315 0.32 -2.81 -27.89
CA GLY A 315 -0.38 -1.82 -28.72
C GLY A 315 -0.90 -0.57 -27.98
N LEU A 316 -0.74 -0.51 -26.65
CA LEU A 316 -1.03 0.71 -25.89
C LEU A 316 0.15 1.71 -25.95
N PRO A 317 -0.12 3.02 -26.06
CA PRO A 317 0.88 4.04 -25.77
C PRO A 317 1.42 3.88 -24.35
N PRO A 318 2.72 4.13 -24.07
CA PRO A 318 3.31 3.93 -22.75
C PRO A 318 2.57 4.66 -21.62
N ALA A 319 2.14 5.91 -21.88
CA ALA A 319 1.37 6.70 -20.92
C ALA A 319 0.03 6.05 -20.55
N ALA A 320 -0.67 5.48 -21.53
CA ALA A 320 -1.95 4.80 -21.34
C ALA A 320 -1.78 3.49 -20.56
N LEU A 321 -0.75 2.70 -20.91
CA LEU A 321 -0.39 1.48 -20.19
C LEU A 321 -0.11 1.77 -18.70
N LEU A 322 0.75 2.76 -18.42
CA LEU A 322 1.07 3.15 -17.05
C LEU A 322 -0.14 3.72 -16.31
N ALA A 323 -1.03 4.46 -16.99
CA ALA A 323 -2.25 4.98 -16.38
C ALA A 323 -3.19 3.86 -15.95
N LEU A 324 -3.35 2.82 -16.78
CA LEU A 324 -4.16 1.64 -16.44
C LEU A 324 -3.56 0.83 -15.29
N ILE A 325 -2.24 0.60 -15.32
CA ILE A 325 -1.54 -0.07 -14.21
C ILE A 325 -1.66 0.77 -12.93
N GLY A 326 -1.46 2.09 -13.00
CA GLY A 326 -1.65 3.01 -11.89
C GLY A 326 -3.07 2.96 -11.31
N ALA A 327 -4.09 2.87 -12.16
CA ALA A 327 -5.48 2.70 -11.74
C ALA A 327 -5.69 1.36 -11.02
N ALA A 328 -5.14 0.27 -11.54
CA ALA A 328 -5.22 -1.07 -10.92
C ALA A 328 -4.53 -1.08 -9.55
N LEU A 329 -3.38 -0.41 -9.41
CA LEU A 329 -2.66 -0.23 -8.13
C LEU A 329 -3.47 0.63 -7.14
N GLY A 330 -4.09 1.71 -7.62
CA GLY A 330 -4.97 2.57 -6.84
C GLY A 330 -6.30 1.91 -6.44
N TRP A 331 -6.75 0.90 -7.19
CA TRP A 331 -7.89 0.05 -6.84
C TRP A 331 -7.50 -1.02 -5.80
N GLY A 332 -6.44 -1.80 -6.09
CA GLY A 332 -5.90 -2.84 -5.20
C GLY A 332 -6.52 -4.23 -5.39
N GLY A 333 -7.63 -4.34 -6.12
CA GLY A 333 -8.32 -5.61 -6.37
C GLY A 333 -9.21 -6.06 -5.20
N LEU A 334 -10.27 -6.82 -5.50
CA LEU A 334 -11.16 -7.40 -4.48
C LEU A 334 -10.41 -8.21 -3.40
N SER A 335 -9.24 -8.78 -3.73
CA SER A 335 -8.30 -9.40 -2.80
C SER A 335 -7.88 -8.47 -1.67
N ALA A 336 -7.34 -7.29 -1.98
CA ALA A 336 -6.92 -6.32 -0.98
C ALA A 336 -8.12 -5.78 -0.17
N HIS A 337 -9.26 -5.60 -0.83
CA HIS A 337 -10.50 -5.21 -0.18
C HIS A 337 -10.98 -6.23 0.85
N ALA A 338 -10.94 -7.53 0.52
CA ALA A 338 -11.30 -8.61 1.44
C ALA A 338 -10.35 -8.67 2.65
N GLN A 339 -9.04 -8.50 2.43
CA GLN A 339 -8.04 -8.46 3.50
C GLN A 339 -8.32 -7.31 4.48
N VAL A 340 -8.59 -6.10 3.97
CA VAL A 340 -8.92 -4.94 4.79
C VAL A 340 -10.25 -5.12 5.51
N ALA A 341 -11.28 -5.62 4.81
CA ALA A 341 -12.59 -5.86 5.41
C ALA A 341 -12.49 -6.86 6.58
N GLY A 342 -11.69 -7.92 6.45
CA GLY A 342 -11.43 -8.88 7.51
C GLY A 342 -10.79 -8.26 8.75
N LEU A 343 -9.80 -7.38 8.55
CA LEU A 343 -9.14 -6.66 9.65
C LEU A 343 -10.07 -5.65 10.33
N LEU A 344 -10.82 -4.87 9.55
CA LEU A 344 -11.73 -3.84 10.05
C LEU A 344 -12.98 -4.42 10.73
N HIS A 345 -13.41 -5.64 10.39
CA HIS A 345 -14.58 -6.30 10.98
C HIS A 345 -14.48 -6.49 12.50
N ARG A 346 -13.27 -6.44 13.07
CA ARG A 346 -13.06 -6.47 14.52
C ARG A 346 -13.41 -5.15 15.21
N THR A 347 -13.73 -4.11 14.44
CA THR A 347 -14.02 -2.74 14.89
C THR A 347 -15.41 -2.28 14.43
N ASP A 348 -15.81 -1.05 14.80
CA ASP A 348 -17.02 -0.40 14.30
C ASP A 348 -16.80 0.42 13.01
N VAL A 349 -15.62 0.33 12.37
CA VAL A 349 -15.26 1.07 11.15
C VAL A 349 -16.16 0.68 9.98
N ARG A 350 -16.68 1.68 9.23
CA ARG A 350 -17.46 1.40 8.01
C ARG A 350 -16.52 1.07 6.87
N TYR A 351 -16.89 0.06 6.10
CA TYR A 351 -16.17 -0.31 4.87
C TYR A 351 -16.43 0.64 3.69
N ALA A 352 -17.64 1.20 3.57
CA ALA A 352 -18.01 2.04 2.42
C ALA A 352 -17.09 3.27 2.18
N PRO A 353 -16.64 4.02 3.21
CA PRO A 353 -15.64 5.08 3.03
C PRO A 353 -14.32 4.59 2.45
N PHE A 354 -13.86 3.40 2.87
CA PHE A 354 -12.65 2.77 2.32
C PHE A 354 -12.84 2.44 0.84
N LEU A 355 -13.97 1.82 0.47
CA LEU A 355 -14.30 1.52 -0.92
C LEU A 355 -14.28 2.78 -1.81
N LEU A 356 -14.97 3.84 -1.38
CA LEU A 356 -14.99 5.11 -2.11
C LEU A 356 -13.58 5.68 -2.25
N ALA A 357 -12.76 5.60 -1.21
CA ALA A 357 -11.39 6.09 -1.26
C ALA A 357 -10.55 5.34 -2.29
N ARG A 358 -10.72 4.02 -2.43
CA ARG A 358 -10.03 3.23 -3.46
C ARG A 358 -10.47 3.59 -4.86
N CYS A 359 -11.76 3.84 -5.09
CA CYS A 359 -12.24 4.34 -6.39
C CYS A 359 -11.63 5.71 -6.73
N VAL A 360 -11.59 6.64 -5.76
CA VAL A 360 -10.98 7.97 -5.95
C VAL A 360 -9.48 7.84 -6.21
N HIS A 361 -8.77 7.00 -5.45
CA HIS A 361 -7.35 6.77 -5.63
C HIS A 361 -7.04 6.19 -7.01
N ALA A 362 -7.78 5.17 -7.46
CA ALA A 362 -7.64 4.62 -8.80
C ALA A 362 -7.83 5.68 -9.90
N GLY A 363 -8.90 6.48 -9.81
CA GLY A 363 -9.19 7.54 -10.77
C GLY A 363 -8.12 8.64 -10.78
N LEU A 364 -7.64 9.05 -9.60
CA LEU A 364 -6.56 10.04 -9.50
C LEU A 364 -5.23 9.51 -10.00
N ALA A 365 -4.88 8.25 -9.71
CA ALA A 365 -3.67 7.63 -10.23
C ALA A 365 -3.71 7.57 -11.77
N PHE A 366 -4.84 7.18 -12.35
CA PHE A 366 -5.05 7.20 -13.79
C PHE A 366 -4.86 8.62 -14.38
N ALA A 367 -5.59 9.60 -13.85
CA ALA A 367 -5.57 10.96 -14.36
C ALA A 367 -4.19 11.62 -14.20
N LEU A 368 -3.56 11.47 -13.03
CA LEU A 368 -2.24 12.03 -12.76
C LEU A 368 -1.16 11.41 -13.65
N THR A 369 -1.22 10.11 -13.97
CA THR A 369 -0.27 9.50 -14.90
C THR A 369 -0.37 10.11 -16.29
N LEU A 370 -1.60 10.34 -16.80
CA LEU A 370 -1.80 10.97 -18.10
C LEU A 370 -1.40 12.46 -18.10
N LEU A 371 -1.71 13.19 -17.03
CA LEU A 371 -1.36 14.61 -16.89
C LEU A 371 0.15 14.83 -16.75
N LEU A 372 0.81 13.98 -15.97
CA LEU A 372 2.25 14.00 -15.76
C LEU A 372 3.02 13.26 -16.86
N ALA A 373 2.35 12.94 -17.96
CA ALA A 373 2.96 12.15 -19.01
C ALA A 373 4.20 12.81 -19.62
N ARG A 374 4.04 14.06 -20.04
CA ARG A 374 5.11 14.87 -20.64
C ARG A 374 6.28 15.12 -19.68
N PRO A 375 6.08 15.57 -18.42
CA PRO A 375 7.20 15.78 -17.52
C PRO A 375 7.88 14.47 -17.09
N LEU A 376 7.16 13.34 -17.09
CA LEU A 376 7.75 12.02 -16.79
C LEU A 376 8.34 11.33 -18.02
N ALA A 377 8.20 11.89 -19.23
CA ALA A 377 8.75 11.34 -20.46
C ALA A 377 10.25 11.02 -20.40
N PRO A 378 11.12 11.80 -19.73
CA PRO A 378 12.53 11.44 -19.56
C PRO A 378 12.75 10.15 -18.76
N LEU A 379 11.84 9.82 -17.84
CA LEU A 379 11.86 8.53 -17.11
C LEU A 379 11.35 7.37 -17.97
N TRP A 380 10.69 7.68 -19.10
CA TRP A 380 10.10 6.71 -20.03
C TRP A 380 11.03 6.38 -21.19
N SER A 381 11.75 7.38 -21.72
CA SER A 381 12.72 7.20 -22.80
C SER A 381 14.03 6.61 -22.26
N GLY A 382 14.47 5.47 -22.80
CA GLY A 382 15.75 4.85 -22.43
C GLY A 382 15.69 3.89 -21.24
N ALA A 383 14.52 3.32 -20.95
CA ALA A 383 14.39 2.20 -20.01
C ALA A 383 15.01 0.93 -20.61
N THR A 384 16.20 0.56 -20.15
CA THR A 384 16.77 -0.77 -20.44
C THR A 384 16.12 -1.83 -19.54
N PRO A 385 15.88 -3.04 -20.07
CA PRO A 385 15.37 -4.17 -19.30
C PRO A 385 16.19 -4.40 -18.02
N SER A 386 15.61 -4.20 -16.84
CA SER A 386 16.32 -4.40 -15.57
C SER A 386 16.53 -5.88 -15.20
N LEU A 387 15.83 -6.78 -15.89
CA LEU A 387 15.99 -8.25 -15.81
C LEU A 387 16.52 -8.79 -17.13
N ALA A 388 17.71 -8.35 -17.54
CA ALA A 388 18.46 -9.09 -18.56
C ALA A 388 18.87 -10.46 -17.96
N PRO A 389 18.72 -11.58 -18.69
CA PRO A 389 19.13 -12.88 -18.17
C PRO A 389 20.63 -12.86 -17.85
N LEU A 390 20.99 -13.16 -16.60
CA LEU A 390 22.38 -13.37 -16.15
C LEU A 390 23.14 -14.43 -16.97
N GLY A 391 22.45 -15.21 -17.81
CA GLY A 391 23.02 -16.23 -18.70
C GLY A 391 23.38 -15.78 -20.12
N ALA A 392 23.09 -14.53 -20.51
CA ALA A 392 23.52 -13.97 -21.81
C ALA A 392 24.85 -13.19 -21.72
N ALA A 393 25.53 -13.22 -20.58
CA ALA A 393 26.93 -12.80 -20.46
C ALA A 393 27.88 -13.88 -21.02
N GLY A 394 27.57 -14.33 -22.24
CA GLY A 394 28.50 -15.07 -23.08
C GLY A 394 29.57 -14.11 -23.56
N ARG A 395 30.79 -14.30 -23.02
CA ARG A 395 32.07 -13.75 -23.47
C ARG A 395 32.03 -13.21 -24.91
N THR A 396 31.89 -11.90 -25.05
CA THR A 396 32.42 -11.19 -26.21
C THR A 396 33.22 -10.02 -25.67
N GLY A 397 34.53 -10.03 -25.94
CA GLY A 397 35.42 -8.96 -25.56
C GLY A 397 35.03 -7.69 -26.31
N ALA A 398 34.35 -6.77 -25.63
CA ALA A 398 34.17 -5.39 -26.08
C ALA A 398 33.74 -4.49 -24.91
N GLY A 399 34.70 -3.68 -24.43
CA GLY A 399 34.43 -2.36 -23.84
C GLY A 399 34.06 -2.31 -22.36
N LEU A 400 34.90 -1.63 -21.59
CA LEU A 400 34.71 -1.16 -20.21
C LEU A 400 33.39 -0.39 -19.94
N THR A 401 32.55 -0.18 -20.96
CA THR A 401 31.28 0.54 -20.93
C THR A 401 30.06 -0.39 -20.75
N ALA A 402 30.11 -1.65 -21.20
CA ALA A 402 29.01 -2.60 -21.07
C ALA A 402 28.88 -3.13 -19.64
N ASP A 403 30.02 -3.39 -18.98
CA ASP A 403 30.09 -3.74 -17.56
C ASP A 403 29.60 -2.59 -16.67
N ALA A 404 29.89 -1.34 -17.05
CA ALA A 404 29.37 -0.15 -16.35
C ALA A 404 27.85 -0.01 -16.51
N ALA A 405 27.27 -0.38 -17.65
CA ALA A 405 25.83 -0.36 -17.89
C ALA A 405 25.10 -1.48 -17.12
N LEU A 406 25.69 -2.68 -17.04
CA LEU A 406 25.17 -3.79 -16.22
C LEU A 406 25.29 -3.46 -14.73
N ALA A 407 26.42 -2.91 -14.30
CA ALA A 407 26.62 -2.42 -12.94
C ALA A 407 25.68 -1.26 -12.60
N ALA A 408 25.39 -0.36 -13.55
CA ALA A 408 24.42 0.72 -13.37
C ALA A 408 22.96 0.22 -13.33
N ALA A 409 22.62 -0.82 -14.09
CA ALA A 409 21.30 -1.46 -14.04
C ALA A 409 21.10 -2.25 -12.73
N GLN A 410 22.13 -2.97 -12.29
CA GLN A 410 22.15 -3.64 -10.99
C GLN A 410 22.16 -2.63 -9.84
N ALA A 411 22.87 -1.52 -9.96
CA ALA A 411 22.85 -0.41 -9.02
C ALA A 411 21.50 0.33 -9.04
N ALA A 412 20.83 0.50 -10.18
CA ALA A 412 19.49 1.09 -10.25
C ALA A 412 18.41 0.15 -9.67
N ALA A 413 18.56 -1.16 -9.84
CA ALA A 413 17.72 -2.15 -9.19
C ALA A 413 18.01 -2.26 -7.68
N ALA A 414 19.27 -2.12 -7.26
CA ALA A 414 19.70 -2.19 -5.86
C ALA A 414 19.44 -0.88 -5.08
N TYR A 415 19.57 0.28 -5.73
CA TYR A 415 19.55 1.62 -5.11
C TYR A 415 18.43 2.55 -5.62
N GLY A 416 17.65 2.15 -6.63
CA GLY A 416 16.51 2.94 -7.10
C GLY A 416 15.34 2.98 -6.12
N TRP A 417 15.08 1.87 -5.41
CA TRP A 417 13.98 1.80 -4.43
C TRP A 417 14.32 2.42 -3.05
N PRO A 418 15.56 2.35 -2.50
CA PRO A 418 15.93 3.13 -1.32
C PRO A 418 15.91 4.63 -1.63
N LEU A 419 16.27 5.03 -2.86
CA LEU A 419 16.16 6.42 -3.30
C LEU A 419 14.69 6.86 -3.42
N ALA A 420 13.81 6.03 -3.99
CA ALA A 420 12.36 6.32 -4.05
C ALA A 420 11.73 6.45 -2.66
N LEU A 421 12.05 5.52 -1.76
CA LEU A 421 11.62 5.54 -0.37
C LEU A 421 12.18 6.79 0.33
N ALA A 422 13.47 7.09 0.17
CA ALA A 422 14.12 8.27 0.76
C ALA A 422 13.57 9.59 0.21
N LEU A 423 13.21 9.66 -1.07
CA LEU A 423 12.64 10.86 -1.67
C LEU A 423 11.21 11.11 -1.19
N VAL A 424 10.35 10.09 -1.20
CA VAL A 424 8.95 10.24 -0.76
C VAL A 424 8.88 10.47 0.75
N THR A 425 9.57 9.64 1.54
CA THR A 425 9.62 9.84 3.00
C THR A 425 10.33 11.13 3.33
N GLY A 426 11.46 11.45 2.68
CA GLY A 426 12.20 12.70 2.87
C GLY A 426 11.35 13.94 2.58
N ALA A 427 10.60 13.96 1.46
CA ALA A 427 9.69 15.05 1.14
C ALA A 427 8.57 15.21 2.19
N LEU A 428 7.96 14.11 2.64
CA LEU A 428 6.94 14.15 3.70
C LEU A 428 7.53 14.61 5.04
N LEU A 429 8.77 14.22 5.35
CA LEU A 429 9.47 14.62 6.57
C LEU A 429 9.84 16.10 6.55
N LEU A 430 10.38 16.59 5.43
CA LEU A 430 10.69 18.01 5.22
C LEU A 430 9.42 18.85 5.32
N ALA A 431 8.33 18.42 4.67
CA ALA A 431 7.03 19.07 4.81
C ALA A 431 6.58 19.08 6.27
N SER A 432 6.66 17.96 6.98
CA SER A 432 6.28 17.87 8.39
C SER A 432 7.12 18.79 9.30
N LEU A 433 8.44 18.85 9.08
CA LEU A 433 9.36 19.73 9.79
C LEU A 433 9.09 21.21 9.50
N ALA A 434 8.88 21.58 8.23
CA ALA A 434 8.50 22.93 7.84
C ALA A 434 7.18 23.35 8.50
N LEU A 435 6.17 22.47 8.48
CA LEU A 435 4.88 22.69 9.14
C LEU A 435 5.01 22.83 10.67
N HIS A 436 5.95 22.13 11.28
CA HIS A 436 6.28 22.28 12.70
C HIS A 436 6.98 23.62 13.00
N GLY A 437 7.95 24.03 12.18
CA GLY A 437 8.66 25.31 12.32
C GLY A 437 7.73 26.53 12.16
N LEU A 438 6.84 26.50 11.17
CA LEU A 438 5.82 27.55 10.98
C LEU A 438 4.90 27.70 12.21
N ARG A 439 4.59 26.60 12.90
CA ARG A 439 3.78 26.60 14.12
C ARG A 439 4.49 27.22 15.33
N ARG A 440 5.79 26.98 15.47
CA ARG A 440 6.59 27.61 16.53
C ARG A 440 6.69 29.12 16.30
N ARG A 441 6.86 29.58 15.07
CA ARG A 441 6.90 31.03 14.75
C ARG A 441 5.57 31.74 14.98
N SER A 442 4.43 31.09 14.74
CA SER A 442 3.10 31.67 14.99
C SER A 442 2.70 31.75 16.47
N ARG A 443 3.36 30.98 17.34
CA ARG A 443 3.27 31.13 18.80
C ARG A 443 4.39 32.10 19.19
N GLY A 444 4.11 33.40 19.19
CA GLY A 444 5.08 34.44 19.56
C GLY A 444 5.77 34.15 20.91
N PRO A 445 6.90 34.84 21.22
CA PRO A 445 7.60 34.63 22.48
C PRO A 445 6.60 34.78 23.63
N ARG A 446 6.53 33.75 24.49
CA ARG A 446 5.76 33.83 25.74
C ARG A 446 6.31 35.04 26.47
N ALA A 447 5.49 36.06 26.69
CA ALA A 447 5.82 37.14 27.62
C ALA A 447 6.10 36.45 28.97
N GLU A 448 7.34 36.59 29.43
CA GLU A 448 7.82 36.07 30.72
C GLU A 448 7.13 36.78 31.89
#